data_AF-A0A0P1A5X4-F1
#
_entry.id   AF-A0A0P1A5X4-F1
#
_cell.length_a   1.000
_cell.length_b   1.000
_cell.length_c   1.000
_cell.angle_alpha   90.00
_cell.angle_beta   90.00
_cell.angle_gamma   90.00
#
_symmetry.space_group_name_H-M   'P 1'
#
loop_
_entity.id
_entity.type
_entity.pdbx_description
1 polymer ?
#
loop_
_entity_poly.entity_id
_entity_poly.type
_entity_poly.pdbx_seq_one_letter_code
_entity_poly.pdbx_strand_id
1 'polypeptide(L)'
;MYLQQCIQNGCCALPRQVWALDTLPGTGENDFASRDLLDLIETILFVLKKFSGPIRSKAELIKGLQEHGIAFDEAQWLTSNLRRISKSPELYEWKMNADVVKDLFQSFLATDLWPFIEHLDAIKRNDVEIHVVHASNNNMWTPNILHRLDALREKHVYHHLLEKSGHWVHIENPDGLLKIFQSYML
;
A
#
# COMPACT_ATOMS: atom_id res chain seq x y z
N MET A 1 -5.22 15.64 12.89
CA MET A 1 -6.33 16.53 12.44
C MET A 1 -7.62 15.75 12.16
N TYR A 2 -7.68 14.74 11.27
CA TYR A 2 -8.89 13.89 11.09
C TYR A 2 -9.12 12.87 12.22
N LEU A 3 -8.10 12.07 12.57
CA LEU A 3 -8.19 11.05 13.64
C LEU A 3 -8.56 11.65 15.01
N GLN A 4 -7.96 12.78 15.37
CA GLN A 4 -8.33 13.53 16.57
C GLN A 4 -9.78 14.01 16.55
N GLN A 5 -10.30 14.39 15.38
CA GLN A 5 -11.68 14.84 15.22
C GLN A 5 -12.66 13.65 15.29
N CYS A 6 -12.30 12.48 14.77
CA CYS A 6 -13.05 11.24 14.96
C CYS A 6 -13.11 10.81 16.44
N ILE A 7 -11.98 10.92 17.15
CA ILE A 7 -11.89 10.62 18.59
C ILE A 7 -12.72 11.62 19.41
N GLN A 8 -12.62 12.92 19.10
CA GLN A 8 -13.37 13.98 19.80
C GLN A 8 -14.87 13.90 19.57
N ASN A 9 -15.32 13.46 18.39
CA ASN A 9 -16.74 13.35 18.07
C ASN A 9 -17.39 12.07 18.60
N GLY A 10 -16.64 11.14 19.22
CA GLY A 10 -17.18 9.86 19.70
C GLY A 10 -17.84 9.00 18.60
N CYS A 11 -17.63 9.34 17.33
CA CYS A 11 -18.45 8.89 16.21
C CYS A 11 -17.99 7.57 15.59
N CYS A 12 -16.90 6.98 16.04
CA CYS A 12 -16.37 5.78 15.40
C CYS A 12 -16.17 4.67 16.43
N ALA A 13 -17.13 3.75 16.49
CA ALA A 13 -16.82 2.39 16.93
C ALA A 13 -15.65 1.88 16.08
N LEU A 14 -14.71 1.16 16.71
CA LEU A 14 -13.59 0.59 15.99
C LEU A 14 -14.09 -0.45 14.98
N PRO A 15 -13.38 -0.62 13.85
CA PRO A 15 -13.71 -1.69 12.93
C PRO A 15 -13.55 -3.05 13.63
N ARG A 16 -14.54 -3.92 13.51
CA ARG A 16 -14.47 -5.31 14.01
C ARG A 16 -13.39 -6.13 13.31
N GLN A 17 -13.12 -5.82 12.05
CA GLN A 17 -12.07 -6.47 11.25
C GLN A 17 -11.25 -5.43 10.51
N VAL A 18 -9.94 -5.62 10.52
CA VAL A 18 -8.98 -4.86 9.71
C VAL A 18 -8.29 -5.84 8.77
N TRP A 19 -8.28 -5.53 7.48
CA TRP A 19 -7.66 -6.36 6.45
C TRP A 19 -6.47 -5.64 5.83
N ALA A 20 -5.27 -6.18 6.03
CA ALA A 20 -4.03 -5.74 5.39
C ALA A 20 -3.75 -6.64 4.19
N LEU A 21 -3.67 -6.04 3.01
CA LEU A 21 -3.48 -6.77 1.75
C LEU A 21 -2.02 -6.67 1.31
N ASP A 22 -1.31 -7.79 1.41
CA ASP A 22 0.05 -8.01 0.93
C ASP A 22 1.06 -6.90 1.30
N THR A 23 0.98 -6.44 2.54
CA THR A 23 1.86 -5.40 3.10
C THR A 23 2.44 -5.85 4.44
N LEU A 24 3.70 -5.49 4.68
CA LEU A 24 4.41 -5.86 5.90
C LEU A 24 4.19 -4.79 6.99
N PRO A 25 4.15 -5.19 8.27
CA PRO A 25 3.88 -4.26 9.37
C PRO A 25 5.11 -3.49 9.88
N GLY A 26 6.33 -3.91 9.56
CA GLY A 26 7.55 -3.26 10.02
C GLY A 26 8.05 -2.10 9.14
N THR A 27 9.27 -1.67 9.41
CA THR A 27 9.90 -0.47 8.82
C THR A 27 10.81 -0.79 7.63
N GLY A 28 11.28 0.27 6.98
CA GLY A 28 12.35 0.27 5.97
C GLY A 28 13.61 -0.46 6.41
N GLU A 29 14.01 -0.29 7.67
CA GLU A 29 15.21 -0.90 8.25
C GLU A 29 15.03 -2.37 8.67
N ASN A 30 13.78 -2.83 8.73
CA ASN A 30 13.42 -4.13 9.29
C ASN A 30 12.88 -5.02 8.16
N ASP A 31 11.55 -5.02 8.01
CA ASP A 31 10.80 -5.90 7.14
C ASP A 31 11.05 -5.60 5.65
N PHE A 32 11.46 -4.37 5.34
CA PHE A 32 11.75 -3.92 3.98
C PHE A 32 13.26 -3.76 3.69
N ALA A 33 14.15 -4.14 4.62
CA ALA A 33 15.59 -3.85 4.52
C ALA A 33 16.29 -4.48 3.32
N SER A 34 15.80 -5.65 2.87
CA SER A 34 16.39 -6.38 1.73
C SER A 34 15.87 -5.89 0.38
N ARG A 35 15.05 -4.85 0.35
CA ARG A 35 14.45 -4.32 -0.88
C ARG A 35 15.17 -3.09 -1.36
N ASP A 36 15.19 -2.99 -2.69
CA ASP A 36 15.46 -1.74 -3.37
C ASP A 36 14.16 -0.94 -3.64
N LEU A 37 13.38 -0.69 -2.57
CA LEU A 37 12.15 0.10 -2.67
C LEU A 37 12.46 1.58 -2.91
N LEU A 38 13.63 2.02 -2.43
CA LEU A 38 14.11 3.39 -2.61
C LEU A 38 14.33 3.67 -4.09
N ASP A 39 14.99 2.79 -4.85
CA ASP A 39 15.25 3.02 -6.27
C ASP A 39 13.98 3.21 -7.10
N LEU A 40 12.95 2.37 -6.88
CA LEU A 40 11.68 2.49 -7.60
C LEU A 40 10.98 3.82 -7.28
N ILE A 41 10.87 4.18 -6.00
CA ILE A 41 10.20 5.41 -5.57
C ILE A 41 11.01 6.63 -5.97
N GLU A 42 12.33 6.61 -5.85
CA GLU A 42 13.21 7.69 -6.28
C GLU A 42 13.08 7.92 -7.78
N THR A 43 13.00 6.85 -8.58
CA THR A 43 12.74 6.95 -10.02
C THR A 43 11.38 7.60 -10.30
N ILE A 44 10.33 7.19 -9.59
CA ILE A 44 8.98 7.78 -9.73
C ILE A 44 8.99 9.26 -9.30
N LEU A 45 9.61 9.61 -8.18
CA LEU A 45 9.70 10.98 -7.68
C LEU A 45 10.49 11.88 -8.63
N PHE A 46 11.60 11.37 -9.16
CA PHE A 46 12.40 12.05 -10.18
C PHE A 46 11.55 12.36 -11.41
N VAL A 47 10.81 11.36 -11.91
CA VAL A 47 9.88 11.48 -13.02
C VAL A 47 8.79 12.52 -12.75
N LEU A 48 8.13 12.46 -11.59
CA LEU A 48 7.04 13.39 -11.26
C LEU A 48 7.54 14.83 -11.20
N LYS A 49 8.77 15.04 -10.72
CA LYS A 49 9.42 16.36 -10.72
C LYS A 49 9.83 16.80 -12.12
N LYS A 50 10.42 15.91 -12.91
CA LYS A 50 10.86 16.18 -14.29
C LYS A 50 9.70 16.54 -15.21
N PHE A 51 8.56 15.86 -15.07
CA PHE A 51 7.36 16.07 -15.86
C PHE A 51 6.28 16.83 -15.07
N SER A 52 6.66 17.82 -14.27
CA SER A 52 5.74 18.59 -13.42
C SER A 52 4.96 19.70 -14.14
N GLY A 53 5.38 20.06 -15.36
CA GLY A 53 4.68 21.04 -16.19
C GLY A 53 3.41 20.48 -16.86
N PRO A 54 2.62 21.33 -17.54
CA PRO A 54 1.45 20.89 -18.28
C PRO A 54 1.79 19.84 -19.34
N ILE A 55 1.09 18.71 -19.31
CA ILE A 55 1.29 17.57 -20.20
C ILE A 55 0.29 17.65 -21.35
N ARG A 56 0.78 17.58 -22.59
CA ARG A 56 -0.08 17.65 -23.80
C ARG A 56 -0.58 16.29 -24.26
N SER A 57 0.25 15.26 -24.11
CA SER A 57 -0.03 13.92 -24.63
C SER A 57 0.37 12.85 -23.61
N LYS A 58 -0.58 11.97 -23.28
CA LYS A 58 -0.30 10.80 -22.44
C LYS A 58 0.65 9.82 -23.14
N ALA A 59 0.55 9.68 -24.46
CA ALA A 59 1.42 8.79 -25.23
C ALA A 59 2.87 9.29 -25.22
N GLU A 60 3.08 10.60 -25.37
CA GLU A 60 4.43 11.19 -25.27
C GLU A 60 4.98 11.08 -23.84
N LEU A 61 4.14 11.27 -22.84
CA LEU A 61 4.54 11.05 -21.45
C LEU A 61 4.97 9.61 -21.22
N ILE A 62 4.18 8.61 -21.64
CA ILE A 62 4.53 7.18 -21.50
C ILE A 62 5.89 6.91 -22.14
N LYS A 63 6.14 7.38 -23.36
CA LYS A 63 7.44 7.24 -24.01
C LYS A 63 8.56 7.87 -23.17
N GLY A 64 8.35 9.09 -22.67
CA GLY A 64 9.30 9.77 -21.80
C GLY A 64 9.55 9.03 -20.48
N LEU A 65 8.53 8.39 -19.90
CA LEU A 65 8.68 7.55 -18.70
C LEU A 65 9.55 6.32 -18.98
N GLN A 66 9.33 5.66 -20.10
CA GLN A 66 10.11 4.48 -20.51
C GLN A 66 11.58 4.82 -20.78
N GLU A 67 11.86 6.00 -21.35
CA GLU A 67 13.22 6.50 -21.53
C GLU A 67 13.98 6.70 -20.19
N HIS A 68 13.26 6.74 -19.08
CA HIS A 68 13.81 6.84 -17.72
C HIS A 68 13.70 5.53 -16.92
N GLY A 69 13.49 4.40 -17.60
CA GLY A 69 13.54 3.07 -16.97
C GLY A 69 12.23 2.58 -16.35
N ILE A 70 11.13 3.32 -16.47
CA ILE A 70 9.81 2.85 -16.03
C ILE A 70 9.26 1.85 -17.06
N ALA A 71 8.77 0.68 -16.61
CA ALA A 71 8.20 -0.30 -17.52
C ALA A 71 6.92 0.24 -18.20
N PHE A 72 6.56 -0.30 -19.37
CA PHE A 72 5.41 0.20 -20.13
C PHE A 72 4.11 0.17 -19.33
N ASP A 73 3.82 -0.95 -18.66
CA ASP A 73 2.59 -1.13 -17.89
C ASP A 73 2.52 -0.17 -16.69
N GLU A 74 3.66 0.06 -16.01
CA GLU A 74 3.79 1.04 -14.92
C GLU A 74 3.61 2.47 -15.44
N ALA A 75 4.22 2.80 -16.57
CA ALA A 75 4.10 4.10 -17.21
C ALA A 75 2.65 4.39 -17.63
N GLN A 76 1.98 3.41 -18.22
CA GLN A 76 0.56 3.51 -18.59
C GLN A 76 -0.30 3.70 -17.34
N TRP A 77 -0.07 2.91 -16.29
CA TRP A 77 -0.76 3.04 -15.01
C TRP A 77 -0.55 4.42 -14.37
N LEU A 78 0.67 4.95 -14.37
CA LEU A 78 0.98 6.30 -13.85
C LEU A 78 0.10 7.36 -14.52
N THR A 79 -0.16 7.27 -15.84
CA THR A 79 -1.02 8.24 -16.55
C THR A 79 -2.50 8.26 -16.11
N SER A 80 -2.96 7.27 -15.34
CA SER A 80 -4.28 7.28 -14.69
C SER A 80 -4.38 8.35 -13.59
N ASN A 81 -3.23 8.78 -13.06
CA ASN A 81 -3.10 9.83 -12.06
C ASN A 81 -3.05 11.24 -12.66
N LEU A 82 -3.39 11.41 -13.94
CA LEU A 82 -3.53 12.71 -14.58
C LEU A 82 -4.98 13.20 -14.52
N ARG A 83 -5.15 14.51 -14.38
CA ARG A 83 -6.43 15.21 -14.56
C ARG A 83 -6.27 16.33 -15.59
N ARG A 84 -7.37 16.73 -16.23
CA ARG A 84 -7.36 17.89 -17.15
C ARG A 84 -7.22 19.18 -16.34
N ILE A 85 -6.49 20.14 -16.89
CA ILE A 85 -6.36 21.47 -16.29
C ILE A 85 -7.65 22.26 -16.58
N SER A 86 -8.30 22.80 -15.56
CA SER A 86 -9.62 23.45 -15.72
C SER A 86 -9.63 24.63 -16.69
N LYS A 87 -8.52 25.39 -16.76
CA LYS A 87 -8.38 26.56 -17.65
C LYS A 87 -7.79 26.22 -19.04
N SER A 88 -7.35 24.97 -19.22
CA SER A 88 -6.69 24.46 -20.43
C SER A 88 -7.04 22.99 -20.59
N PRO A 89 -8.29 22.66 -20.99
CA PRO A 89 -8.80 21.28 -21.00
C PRO A 89 -8.06 20.34 -21.96
N GLU A 90 -7.27 20.88 -22.90
CA GLU A 90 -6.34 20.18 -23.78
C GLU A 90 -5.07 19.69 -23.06
N LEU A 91 -4.77 20.23 -21.88
CA LEU A 91 -3.60 19.90 -21.07
C LEU A 91 -3.98 19.06 -19.86
N TYR A 92 -3.02 18.28 -19.39
CA TYR A 92 -3.10 17.49 -18.18
C TYR A 92 -2.10 17.97 -17.12
N GLU A 93 -2.45 17.72 -15.87
CA GLU A 93 -1.55 17.85 -14.72
C GLU A 93 -1.65 16.60 -13.84
N TRP A 94 -0.61 16.35 -13.05
CA TRP A 94 -0.65 15.30 -12.04
C TRP A 94 -1.67 15.63 -10.95
N LYS A 95 -2.48 14.64 -10.57
CA LYS A 95 -3.33 14.72 -9.37
C LYS A 95 -2.50 14.73 -8.08
N MET A 96 -1.29 14.18 -8.15
CA MET A 96 -0.40 13.96 -7.02
C MET A 96 0.66 15.06 -6.95
N ASN A 97 1.07 15.40 -5.73
CA ASN A 97 2.21 16.28 -5.47
C ASN A 97 3.42 15.41 -5.11
N ALA A 98 4.54 15.58 -5.82
CA ALA A 98 5.73 14.75 -5.65
C ALA A 98 6.35 14.85 -4.25
N ASP A 99 6.37 16.04 -3.64
CA ASP A 99 6.93 16.21 -2.30
C ASP A 99 6.04 15.54 -1.25
N VAL A 100 4.71 15.63 -1.39
CA VAL A 100 3.76 14.91 -0.53
C VAL A 100 3.91 13.39 -0.68
N VAL A 101 4.09 12.88 -1.90
CA VAL A 101 4.33 11.44 -2.13
C VAL A 101 5.62 11.00 -1.44
N LYS A 102 6.69 11.81 -1.52
CA LYS A 102 7.94 11.54 -0.82
C LYS A 102 7.71 11.47 0.70
N ASP A 103 7.03 12.45 1.28
CA ASP A 103 6.79 12.50 2.73
C ASP A 103 5.94 11.31 3.20
N LEU A 104 4.89 10.95 2.46
CA LEU A 104 4.07 9.78 2.76
C LEU A 104 4.86 8.47 2.69
N PHE A 105 5.73 8.33 1.70
CA PHE A 105 6.56 7.13 1.56
C PHE A 105 7.60 7.03 2.68
N GLN A 106 8.23 8.14 3.07
CA GLN A 106 9.14 8.14 4.22
C GLN A 106 8.40 7.83 5.52
N SER A 107 7.19 8.36 5.71
CA SER A 107 6.34 8.01 6.85
C SER A 107 6.02 6.51 6.85
N PHE A 108 5.70 5.93 5.69
CA PHE A 108 5.44 4.49 5.56
C PHE A 108 6.66 3.67 6.00
N LEU A 109 7.84 3.97 5.48
CA LEU A 109 9.07 3.26 5.85
C LEU A 109 9.46 3.47 7.33
N ALA A 110 9.09 4.59 7.95
CA ALA A 110 9.41 4.86 9.35
C ALA A 110 8.38 4.31 10.35
N THR A 111 7.22 3.83 9.89
CA THR A 111 6.13 3.40 10.78
C THR A 111 6.28 1.93 11.12
N ASP A 112 6.57 1.63 12.40
CA ASP A 112 6.52 0.26 12.92
C ASP A 112 5.16 -0.04 13.53
N LEU A 113 4.44 -1.00 12.95
CA LEU A 113 3.14 -1.47 13.45
C LEU A 113 3.26 -2.76 14.26
N TRP A 114 4.42 -3.39 14.34
CA TRP A 114 4.58 -4.61 15.16
C TRP A 114 4.16 -4.42 16.62
N PRO A 115 4.56 -3.34 17.33
CA PRO A 115 4.15 -3.15 18.72
C PRO A 115 2.62 -3.09 18.88
N PHE A 116 1.91 -2.55 17.88
CA PHE A 116 0.45 -2.50 17.89
C PHE A 116 -0.17 -3.88 17.66
N ILE A 117 0.30 -4.61 16.66
CA ILE A 117 -0.24 -5.93 16.29
C ILE A 117 0.04 -6.97 17.39
N GLU A 118 1.20 -6.90 18.06
CA GLU A 118 1.59 -7.87 19.09
C GLU A 118 0.90 -7.67 20.45
N HIS A 119 0.37 -6.47 20.72
CA HIS A 119 -0.20 -6.07 22.01
C HIS A 119 -1.67 -5.63 21.92
N LEU A 120 -2.45 -6.18 20.98
CA LEU A 120 -3.89 -5.93 20.85
C LEU A 120 -4.69 -6.28 22.12
N ASP A 121 -4.25 -7.31 22.84
CA ASP A 121 -4.81 -7.74 24.12
C ASP A 121 -4.63 -6.69 25.22
N ALA A 122 -3.49 -6.00 25.26
CA ALA A 122 -3.18 -4.97 26.25
C ALA A 122 -4.11 -3.75 26.15
N ILE A 123 -4.69 -3.49 24.98
CA ILE A 123 -5.66 -2.39 24.77
C ILE A 123 -7.13 -2.82 25.00
N LYS A 124 -7.37 -4.03 25.54
CA LYS A 124 -8.70 -4.61 25.83
C LYS A 124 -9.64 -4.58 24.62
N ARG A 125 -9.09 -4.87 23.43
CA ARG A 125 -9.84 -4.91 22.16
C ARG A 125 -10.05 -6.35 21.71
N ASN A 126 -10.82 -7.11 22.50
CA ASN A 126 -11.13 -8.51 22.19
C ASN A 126 -12.18 -8.64 21.06
N ASP A 127 -12.67 -7.52 20.52
CA ASP A 127 -13.68 -7.42 19.47
C ASP A 127 -13.11 -7.03 18.10
N VAL A 128 -11.79 -6.82 18.01
CA VAL A 128 -11.09 -6.45 16.78
C VAL A 128 -10.21 -7.60 16.31
N GLU A 129 -10.41 -8.00 15.06
CA GLU A 129 -9.59 -9.00 14.38
C GLU A 129 -8.71 -8.31 13.32
N ILE A 130 -7.45 -8.73 13.21
CA ILE A 130 -6.55 -8.30 12.14
C ILE A 130 -6.32 -9.46 11.20
N HIS A 131 -6.57 -9.25 9.92
CA HIS A 131 -6.33 -10.24 8.88
C HIS A 131 -5.24 -9.72 7.95
N VAL A 132 -4.18 -10.50 7.79
CA VAL A 132 -3.04 -10.20 6.93
C VAL A 132 -3.04 -11.19 5.79
N VAL A 133 -3.24 -10.70 4.56
CA VAL A 133 -3.15 -11.51 3.35
C VAL A 133 -1.74 -11.40 2.79
N HIS A 134 -1.12 -12.54 2.51
CA HIS A 134 0.21 -12.67 1.92
C HIS A 134 0.07 -13.35 0.55
N ALA A 135 0.60 -12.74 -0.51
CA ALA A 135 0.62 -13.30 -1.84
C ALA A 135 1.81 -14.24 -2.09
N SER A 136 1.57 -15.45 -2.62
CA SER A 136 2.61 -16.49 -2.75
C SER A 136 3.83 -16.11 -3.59
N ASN A 137 3.66 -15.22 -4.58
CA ASN A 137 4.75 -14.80 -5.46
C ASN A 137 5.48 -13.56 -4.94
N ASN A 138 5.05 -13.02 -3.80
CA ASN A 138 5.69 -11.87 -3.20
C ASN A 138 6.84 -12.29 -2.26
N ASN A 139 8.06 -12.07 -2.72
CA ASN A 139 9.28 -12.39 -1.98
C ASN A 139 9.58 -11.48 -0.78
N MET A 140 8.72 -10.50 -0.46
CA MET A 140 8.83 -9.68 0.76
C MET A 140 8.63 -10.50 2.04
N TRP A 141 7.84 -11.56 1.96
CA TRP A 141 7.43 -12.33 3.11
C TRP A 141 8.52 -13.32 3.53
N THR A 142 9.28 -12.95 4.54
CA THR A 142 10.32 -13.82 5.10
C THR A 142 9.73 -14.85 6.06
N PRO A 143 10.36 -16.03 6.23
CA PRO A 143 9.91 -17.02 7.22
C PRO A 143 9.80 -16.45 8.64
N ASN A 144 10.65 -15.47 8.99
CA ASN A 144 10.61 -14.81 10.30
C ASN A 144 9.32 -13.99 10.48
N ILE A 145 8.91 -13.23 9.47
CA ILE A 145 7.66 -12.44 9.51
C ILE A 145 6.45 -13.38 9.61
N LEU A 146 6.43 -14.45 8.82
CA LEU A 146 5.33 -15.42 8.84
C LEU A 146 5.22 -16.12 10.20
N HIS A 147 6.34 -16.58 10.75
CA HIS A 147 6.37 -17.18 12.09
C HIS A 147 5.88 -16.21 13.17
N ARG A 148 6.28 -14.93 13.08
CA ARG A 148 5.85 -13.88 13.99
C ARG A 148 4.34 -13.63 13.91
N LEU A 149 3.75 -13.63 12.71
CA LEU A 149 2.29 -13.51 12.53
C LEU A 149 1.52 -14.75 13.02
N ASP A 150 2.01 -15.95 12.69
CA ASP A 150 1.34 -17.20 13.07
C ASP A 150 1.26 -17.36 14.61
N ALA A 151 2.26 -16.86 15.33
CA ALA A 151 2.28 -16.82 16.80
C ALA A 151 1.21 -15.90 17.43
N LEU A 152 0.60 -15.01 16.64
CA LEU A 152 -0.41 -14.04 17.10
C LEU A 152 -1.85 -14.50 16.85
N ARG A 153 -2.05 -15.74 16.37
CA ARG A 153 -3.38 -16.28 16.07
C ARG A 153 -4.32 -16.30 17.28
N GLU A 154 -3.81 -16.62 18.46
CA GLU A 154 -4.58 -16.60 19.71
C GLU A 154 -4.94 -15.19 20.18
N LYS A 155 -4.32 -14.17 19.57
CA LYS A 155 -4.56 -12.74 19.80
C LYS A 155 -5.41 -12.09 18.69
N HIS A 156 -6.21 -12.88 17.98
CA HIS A 156 -7.08 -12.42 16.90
C HIS A 156 -6.34 -11.80 15.69
N VAL A 157 -5.09 -12.20 15.46
CA VAL A 157 -4.33 -11.85 14.25
C VAL A 157 -4.22 -13.07 13.35
N TYR A 158 -4.81 -13.00 12.16
CA TYR A 158 -4.92 -14.11 11.22
C TYR A 158 -4.10 -13.83 9.97
N HIS A 159 -3.17 -14.72 9.65
CA HIS A 159 -2.41 -14.70 8.42
C HIS A 159 -3.04 -15.65 7.37
N HIS A 160 -3.18 -15.18 6.13
CA HIS A 160 -3.80 -15.91 5.02
C HIS A 160 -2.86 -15.91 3.81
N LEU A 161 -2.49 -17.09 3.33
CA LEU A 161 -1.76 -17.24 2.07
C LEU A 161 -2.72 -17.18 0.88
N LEU A 162 -2.46 -16.30 -0.07
CA LEU A 162 -3.11 -16.21 -1.36
C LEU A 162 -2.20 -16.78 -2.44
N GLU A 163 -2.47 -18.02 -2.81
CA GLU A 163 -1.75 -18.74 -3.87
C GLU A 163 -1.91 -18.06 -5.23
N LYS A 164 -0.87 -18.18 -6.07
CA LYS A 164 -0.85 -17.72 -7.47
C LYS A 164 -1.14 -16.22 -7.62
N SER A 165 -0.64 -15.40 -6.71
CA SER A 165 -0.77 -13.94 -6.77
C SER A 165 0.57 -13.27 -6.53
N GLY A 166 0.81 -12.16 -7.22
CA GLY A 166 1.82 -11.18 -6.84
C GLY A 166 1.24 -10.13 -5.87
N HIS A 167 1.91 -8.98 -5.79
CA HIS A 167 1.60 -7.94 -4.82
C HIS A 167 0.23 -7.29 -5.00
N TRP A 168 -0.27 -7.22 -6.23
CA TRP A 168 -1.56 -6.60 -6.53
C TRP A 168 -2.68 -7.62 -6.42
N VAL A 169 -2.86 -8.17 -5.22
CA VAL A 169 -3.75 -9.30 -4.93
C VAL A 169 -5.20 -9.13 -5.43
N HIS A 170 -5.70 -7.90 -5.42
CA HIS A 170 -7.04 -7.55 -5.86
C HIS A 170 -7.19 -7.48 -7.39
N ILE A 171 -6.09 -7.39 -8.13
CA ILE A 171 -6.04 -7.42 -9.60
C ILE A 171 -5.68 -8.83 -10.07
N GLU A 172 -4.69 -9.45 -9.42
CA GLU A 172 -4.08 -10.70 -9.88
C GLU A 172 -4.88 -11.94 -9.49
N ASN A 173 -5.46 -12.00 -8.29
CA ASN A 173 -6.31 -13.12 -7.85
C ASN A 173 -7.51 -12.65 -7.00
N PRO A 174 -8.43 -11.86 -7.59
CA PRO A 174 -9.62 -11.38 -6.87
C PRO A 174 -10.53 -12.52 -6.38
N ASP A 175 -10.66 -13.60 -7.16
CA ASP A 175 -11.51 -14.74 -6.77
C ASP A 175 -10.97 -15.49 -5.55
N GLY A 176 -9.66 -15.69 -5.48
CA GLY A 176 -9.00 -16.28 -4.32
C GLY A 176 -9.13 -15.39 -3.09
N LEU A 177 -8.93 -14.08 -3.26
CA LEU A 177 -9.09 -13.10 -2.19
C LEU A 177 -10.53 -13.09 -1.64
N LEU A 178 -11.54 -13.11 -2.51
CA LEU A 178 -12.95 -13.16 -2.11
C LEU A 178 -13.30 -14.43 -1.33
N LYS A 179 -12.74 -15.59 -1.70
CA LYS A 179 -12.93 -16.84 -0.96
C LYS A 179 -12.37 -16.76 0.47
N ILE A 180 -11.23 -16.09 0.65
CA ILE A 180 -10.66 -15.83 1.97
C ILE A 180 -11.64 -14.96 2.78
N PHE A 181 -12.10 -13.83 2.23
CA PHE A 181 -13.04 -12.94 2.94
C PHE A 181 -14.35 -13.64 3.35
N GLN A 182 -14.92 -14.45 2.46
CA GLN A 182 -16.16 -15.19 2.73
C GLN A 182 -16.06 -16.15 3.91
N SER A 183 -14.84 -16.58 4.27
CA SER A 183 -14.62 -17.46 5.41
C SER A 183 -14.71 -16.74 6.77
N TYR A 184 -14.73 -15.40 6.78
CA TYR A 184 -14.64 -14.59 8.00
C TYR A 184 -15.68 -13.45 8.10
N MET A 185 -16.41 -13.14 7.03
CA MET A 185 -17.40 -12.04 7.01
C MET A 185 -18.86 -12.51 7.18
N LEU A 186 -19.15 -13.39 8.14
CA LEU A 186 -20.51 -13.82 8.49
C LEU A 186 -21.15 -12.98 9.61
#